data_AF-A0A7W1U985-F1
#
_entry.id   AF-A0A7W1U985-F1
#
_cell.length_a   1.000
_cell.length_b   1.000
_cell.length_c   1.000
_cell.angle_alpha   90.00
_cell.angle_beta   90.00
_cell.angle_gamma   90.00
#
_symmetry.space_group_name_H-M   'P 1'
#
loop_
_entity.id
_entity.type
_entity.pdbx_description
1 polymer ?
#
loop_
_entity_poly.entity_id
_entity_poly.type
_entity_poly.pdbx_seq_one_letter_code
_entity_poly.pdbx_strand_id
1 'polypeptide(L)'
;MKRRLATILVGDVVGYSALMEADEEGTARRLQQATALARRVVAEYEGRIFKLMGDAILAEFGSPLNALRAAVGLRAGLAETTPPLQVRLGLHLADVIESGDDLIGDGVNLAARIQQQATPGAIEISGTLFEQVRRHSPFTFDSLGMKQFKNISEGLPVYRLRGEQERWVFQVAPTERAPRRNKRPFSIAVVPLTMPPQGDDLRFLAEGLSEDIILELGRFRHLFVSSRTASAVLENEKPDPVRIGNSLGVCYLLSGSVRRLGPNVRLQLSLAETEEGSIIWNDRIDRPFEQLLDALDEIVARIAATVIGRLEEADIMAARRRRPESMSAYECHLRGLELHRRGGVTDENLVEAIKWFDRAIEADPNFGRPYAMKVCAVSGLPDFDFAAGEKILHRALELDPNDPEANRIMGSVQMAKGDFKAAHRYHEKAMELSPNDAYIKGRSAAFHNFIGQPERALELLDLAEALDPYLPVWCVEERGVALYGQERYSEALQQLGALPFQTRRSRLYQIAAQVASGHFEQAQSLARTVLALDPNVTLSHVLQQEWYRDPAVLDQLKERLLAAGLPERKAIRRLPEKS
;
A
#
# COMPACT_ATOMS: atom_id res chain seq x y z
N MET A 1 -27.76 -14.30 -26.50
CA MET A 1 -26.71 -14.69 -25.55
C MET A 1 -25.63 -13.63 -25.57
N LYS A 2 -25.38 -12.97 -24.44
CA LYS A 2 -24.37 -11.92 -24.29
C LYS A 2 -23.24 -12.48 -23.44
N ARG A 3 -22.01 -12.42 -23.95
CA ARG A 3 -20.81 -12.83 -23.21
C ARG A 3 -20.14 -11.58 -22.63
N ARG A 4 -19.75 -11.64 -21.37
CA ARG A 4 -18.96 -10.58 -20.74
C ARG A 4 -18.07 -11.12 -19.64
N LEU A 5 -17.01 -10.38 -19.35
CA LEU A 5 -16.15 -10.61 -18.21
C LEU A 5 -16.88 -10.19 -16.92
N ALA A 6 -16.87 -11.06 -15.92
CA ALA A 6 -17.45 -10.78 -14.60
C ALA A 6 -16.63 -11.44 -13.49
N THR A 7 -16.65 -10.82 -12.31
CA THR A 7 -16.12 -11.45 -11.09
C THR A 7 -17.24 -12.22 -10.41
N ILE A 8 -17.05 -13.52 -10.21
CA ILE A 8 -18.02 -14.41 -9.60
C ILE A 8 -17.60 -14.69 -8.16
N LEU A 9 -18.55 -14.54 -7.24
CA LEU A 9 -18.44 -14.89 -5.83
C LEU A 9 -19.38 -16.07 -5.56
N VAL A 10 -18.83 -17.13 -4.96
CA VAL A 10 -19.60 -18.27 -4.47
C VAL A 10 -19.34 -18.42 -2.97
N GLY A 11 -20.40 -18.60 -2.19
CA GLY A 11 -20.32 -18.79 -0.76
C GLY A 11 -21.28 -19.85 -0.22
N ASP A 12 -20.92 -20.51 0.87
CA ASP A 12 -21.83 -21.41 1.62
C ASP A 12 -21.60 -21.32 3.14
N VAL A 13 -22.56 -21.79 3.93
CA VAL A 13 -22.48 -21.77 5.40
C VAL A 13 -21.88 -23.09 5.89
N VAL A 14 -20.83 -23.00 6.70
CA VAL A 14 -20.14 -24.18 7.23
C VAL A 14 -21.05 -24.93 8.19
N GLY A 15 -21.21 -26.24 7.95
CA GLY A 15 -21.97 -27.12 8.85
C GLY A 15 -23.50 -26.92 8.77
N TYR A 16 -24.00 -26.29 7.71
CA TYR A 16 -25.42 -25.99 7.55
C TYR A 16 -26.33 -27.21 7.76
N SER A 17 -26.02 -28.36 7.17
CA SER A 17 -26.83 -29.58 7.33
C SER A 17 -26.97 -30.03 8.79
N ALA A 18 -25.89 -29.92 9.58
CA ALA A 18 -25.90 -30.29 11.00
C ALA A 18 -26.67 -29.27 11.86
N LEU A 19 -26.61 -27.98 11.50
CA LEU A 19 -27.43 -26.95 12.15
C LEU A 19 -28.92 -27.18 11.89
N MET A 20 -29.26 -27.58 10.67
CA MET A 20 -30.64 -27.85 10.27
C MET A 20 -31.22 -29.08 10.96
N GLU A 21 -30.41 -30.12 11.19
CA GLU A 21 -30.79 -31.30 11.97
C GLU A 21 -31.00 -30.99 13.46
N ALA A 22 -30.21 -30.06 14.02
CA ALA A 22 -30.27 -29.72 15.44
C ALA A 22 -31.41 -28.74 15.80
N ASP A 23 -31.72 -27.78 14.92
CA ASP A 23 -32.77 -26.77 15.13
C ASP A 23 -33.23 -26.23 13.77
N GLU A 24 -34.24 -26.87 13.18
CA GLU A 24 -34.75 -26.54 11.84
C GLU A 24 -35.32 -25.11 11.78
N GLU A 25 -36.19 -24.74 12.72
CA GLU A 25 -36.84 -23.43 12.72
C GLU A 25 -35.87 -22.28 13.03
N GLY A 26 -34.96 -22.46 13.97
CA GLY A 26 -33.95 -21.44 14.30
C GLY A 26 -32.88 -21.33 13.22
N THR A 27 -32.53 -22.41 12.53
CA THR A 27 -31.61 -22.37 11.39
C THR A 27 -32.26 -21.72 10.16
N ALA A 28 -33.54 -21.98 9.88
CA ALA A 28 -34.27 -21.30 8.81
C ALA A 28 -34.33 -19.77 9.01
N ARG A 29 -34.63 -19.31 10.24
CA ARG A 29 -34.62 -17.88 10.59
C ARG A 29 -33.24 -17.24 10.42
N ARG A 30 -32.19 -17.93 10.87
CA ARG A 30 -30.80 -17.47 10.70
C ARG A 30 -30.39 -17.40 9.23
N LEU A 31 -30.79 -18.38 8.42
CA LEU A 31 -30.53 -18.36 6.99
C LEU A 31 -31.26 -17.20 6.30
N GLN A 32 -32.49 -16.88 6.71
CA GLN A 32 -33.21 -15.73 6.19
C GLN A 32 -32.48 -14.41 6.51
N GLN A 33 -31.96 -14.26 7.74
CA GLN A 33 -31.15 -13.11 8.14
C GLN A 33 -29.83 -13.04 7.35
N ALA A 34 -29.14 -14.17 7.20
CA ALA A 34 -27.93 -14.29 6.39
C ALA A 34 -28.18 -13.92 4.93
N THR A 35 -29.30 -14.35 4.35
CA THR A 35 -29.71 -14.02 2.98
C THR A 35 -30.02 -12.54 2.84
N ALA A 36 -30.71 -11.94 3.83
CA ALA A 36 -31.01 -10.51 3.83
C ALA A 36 -29.73 -9.67 3.92
N LEU A 37 -28.81 -10.04 4.81
CA LEU A 37 -27.46 -9.46 4.89
C LEU A 37 -26.74 -9.57 3.55
N ALA A 38 -26.76 -10.75 2.93
CA ALA A 38 -26.08 -10.97 1.66
C ALA A 38 -26.62 -10.10 0.54
N ARG A 39 -27.95 -9.98 0.43
CA ARG A 39 -28.58 -9.07 -0.54
C ARG A 39 -28.15 -7.62 -0.32
N ARG A 40 -28.12 -7.16 0.94
CA ARG A 40 -27.70 -5.80 1.29
C ARG A 40 -26.24 -5.56 0.92
N VAL A 41 -25.33 -6.41 1.37
CA VAL A 41 -23.88 -6.26 1.15
C VAL A 41 -23.54 -6.36 -0.34
N VAL A 42 -24.11 -7.34 -1.06
CA VAL A 42 -23.86 -7.48 -2.49
C VAL A 42 -24.34 -6.24 -3.26
N ALA A 43 -25.52 -5.70 -2.93
CA ALA A 43 -26.04 -4.50 -3.57
C ALA A 43 -25.23 -3.24 -3.22
N GLU A 44 -24.77 -3.10 -1.98
CA GLU A 44 -23.93 -2.00 -1.50
C GLU A 44 -22.65 -1.86 -2.34
N TYR A 45 -22.07 -2.98 -2.76
CA TYR A 45 -20.88 -3.03 -3.60
C TYR A 45 -21.19 -3.23 -5.09
N GLU A 46 -22.38 -2.82 -5.55
CA GLU A 46 -22.78 -2.84 -6.97
C GLU A 46 -22.75 -4.25 -7.62
N GLY A 47 -22.96 -5.29 -6.81
CA GLY A 47 -23.08 -6.66 -7.26
C GLY A 47 -24.54 -7.09 -7.45
N ARG A 48 -24.70 -8.26 -8.09
CA ARG A 48 -26.00 -8.91 -8.28
C ARG A 48 -25.93 -10.36 -7.83
N ILE A 49 -26.81 -10.75 -6.92
CA ILE A 49 -27.06 -12.17 -6.63
C ILE A 49 -27.90 -12.74 -7.77
N PHE A 50 -27.34 -13.68 -8.53
CA PHE A 50 -28.03 -14.32 -9.64
C PHE A 50 -28.59 -15.71 -9.25
N LYS A 51 -28.09 -16.32 -8.17
CA LYS A 51 -28.58 -17.62 -7.70
C LYS A 51 -28.42 -17.83 -6.19
N LEU A 52 -29.44 -18.41 -5.57
CA LEU A 52 -29.47 -18.86 -4.18
C LEU A 52 -29.93 -20.31 -4.14
N MET A 53 -29.20 -21.19 -3.47
CA MET A 53 -29.52 -22.62 -3.37
C MET A 53 -29.29 -23.09 -1.94
N GLY A 54 -30.35 -23.07 -1.11
CA GLY A 54 -30.21 -23.34 0.32
C GLY A 54 -29.32 -22.30 0.99
N ASP A 55 -28.20 -22.73 1.54
CA ASP A 55 -27.17 -21.88 2.15
C ASP A 55 -26.13 -21.35 1.16
N ALA A 56 -26.15 -21.82 -0.09
CA ALA A 56 -25.23 -21.38 -1.13
C ALA A 56 -25.70 -20.07 -1.79
N ILE A 57 -24.76 -19.13 -1.92
CA ILE A 57 -24.95 -17.82 -2.55
C ILE A 57 -24.02 -17.70 -3.75
N LEU A 58 -24.57 -17.32 -4.91
CA LEU A 58 -23.79 -16.99 -6.09
C LEU A 58 -24.12 -15.55 -6.53
N ALA A 59 -23.08 -14.73 -6.60
CA ALA A 59 -23.16 -13.33 -6.97
C ALA A 59 -22.14 -12.97 -8.04
N GLU A 60 -22.45 -11.94 -8.81
CA GLU A 60 -21.56 -11.37 -9.81
C GLU A 60 -21.28 -9.88 -9.56
N PHE A 61 -20.13 -9.42 -10.04
CA PHE A 61 -19.68 -8.04 -9.94
C PHE A 61 -18.97 -7.61 -11.22
N GLY A 62 -19.19 -6.36 -11.63
CA GLY A 62 -18.41 -5.73 -12.71
C GLY A 62 -16.99 -5.33 -12.28
N SER A 63 -16.75 -5.21 -10.97
CA SER A 63 -15.45 -4.83 -10.39
C SER A 63 -14.89 -5.95 -9.51
N PRO A 64 -13.67 -6.46 -9.81
CA PRO A 64 -12.92 -7.38 -8.95
C PRO A 64 -12.79 -6.94 -7.50
N LEU A 65 -12.52 -5.64 -7.28
CA LEU A 65 -12.33 -5.07 -5.96
C LEU A 65 -13.63 -5.04 -5.15
N ASN A 66 -14.75 -4.70 -5.80
CA ASN A 66 -16.07 -4.69 -5.16
C ASN A 66 -16.49 -6.09 -4.73
N ALA A 67 -16.23 -7.11 -5.56
CA ALA A 67 -16.49 -8.50 -5.19
C ALA A 67 -15.75 -8.90 -3.92
N LEU A 68 -14.48 -8.50 -3.81
CA LEU A 68 -13.65 -8.80 -2.64
C LEU A 68 -14.13 -8.06 -1.38
N ARG A 69 -14.49 -6.77 -1.51
CA ARG A 69 -15.10 -5.98 -0.42
C ARG A 69 -16.43 -6.59 0.05
N ALA A 70 -17.27 -7.05 -0.88
CA ALA A 70 -18.51 -7.73 -0.56
C ALA A 70 -18.27 -9.07 0.16
N ALA A 71 -17.31 -9.87 -0.28
CA ALA A 71 -16.93 -11.12 0.39
C ALA A 71 -16.50 -10.88 1.84
N VAL A 72 -15.71 -9.83 2.06
CA VAL A 72 -15.27 -9.42 3.40
C VAL A 72 -16.45 -8.94 4.26
N GLY A 73 -17.32 -8.09 3.72
CA GLY A 73 -18.52 -7.61 4.42
C GLY A 73 -19.49 -8.75 4.77
N LEU A 74 -19.64 -9.73 3.88
CA LEU A 74 -20.41 -10.95 4.12
C LEU A 74 -19.86 -11.76 5.28
N ARG A 75 -18.55 -12.06 5.26
CA ARG A 75 -17.89 -12.78 6.35
C ARG A 75 -18.07 -12.05 7.68
N ALA A 76 -17.96 -10.72 7.68
CA ALA A 76 -18.11 -9.91 8.87
C ALA A 76 -19.52 -9.90 9.44
N GLY A 77 -20.53 -9.59 8.63
CA GLY A 77 -21.91 -9.57 9.12
C GLY A 77 -22.42 -10.95 9.57
N LEU A 78 -21.93 -12.04 8.96
CA LEU A 78 -22.29 -13.40 9.39
C LEU A 78 -21.61 -13.80 10.72
N ALA A 79 -20.44 -13.25 11.02
CA ALA A 79 -19.81 -13.43 12.32
C ALA A 79 -20.56 -12.72 13.46
N GLU A 80 -21.42 -11.74 13.15
CA GLU A 80 -22.24 -11.00 14.13
C GLU A 80 -23.56 -11.70 14.49
N THR A 81 -23.94 -12.78 13.80
CA THR A 81 -25.15 -13.52 14.15
C THR A 81 -24.98 -14.23 15.49
N THR A 82 -26.08 -14.54 16.17
CA THR A 82 -26.07 -15.30 17.42
C THR A 82 -26.85 -16.62 17.25
N PRO A 83 -26.19 -17.79 17.25
CA PRO A 83 -24.73 -17.98 17.27
C PRO A 83 -24.07 -17.54 15.94
N PRO A 84 -22.76 -17.26 15.94
CA PRO A 84 -22.02 -16.83 14.75
C PRO A 84 -22.06 -17.87 13.63
N LEU A 85 -22.26 -17.42 12.39
CA LEU A 85 -22.19 -18.28 11.21
C LEU A 85 -20.82 -18.13 10.53
N GLN A 86 -20.19 -19.26 10.23
CA GLN A 86 -18.98 -19.29 9.42
C GLN A 86 -19.34 -19.53 7.95
N VAL A 87 -18.69 -18.81 7.05
CA VAL A 87 -18.88 -18.92 5.60
C VAL A 87 -17.58 -19.36 4.94
N ARG A 88 -17.66 -20.17 3.88
CA ARG A 88 -16.55 -20.35 2.93
C ARG A 88 -16.84 -19.54 1.69
N LEU A 89 -15.87 -18.78 1.19
CA LEU A 89 -16.05 -17.91 0.04
C LEU A 89 -14.96 -18.17 -1.01
N GLY A 90 -15.36 -18.34 -2.26
CA GLY A 90 -14.48 -18.53 -3.41
C GLY A 90 -14.79 -17.51 -4.50
N LEU A 91 -13.76 -16.81 -4.99
CA LEU A 91 -13.92 -15.80 -6.03
C LEU A 91 -13.05 -16.07 -7.25
N HIS A 92 -13.58 -15.77 -8.43
CA HIS A 92 -12.90 -15.95 -9.71
C HIS A 92 -13.33 -14.91 -10.75
N LEU A 93 -12.40 -14.47 -11.60
CA LEU A 93 -12.66 -13.60 -12.75
C LEU A 93 -12.71 -14.43 -14.03
N ALA A 94 -13.83 -14.41 -14.75
CA ALA A 94 -14.01 -15.17 -15.98
C ALA A 94 -15.07 -14.58 -16.92
N ASP A 95 -15.03 -15.01 -18.18
CA ASP A 95 -16.13 -14.78 -19.12
C ASP A 95 -17.33 -15.63 -18.75
N VAL A 96 -18.48 -14.99 -18.64
CA VAL A 96 -19.78 -15.62 -18.35
C VAL A 96 -20.78 -15.35 -19.46
N ILE A 97 -21.75 -16.25 -19.60
CA ILE A 97 -22.87 -16.14 -20.54
C ILE A 97 -24.15 -15.88 -19.75
N GLU A 98 -24.83 -14.79 -20.09
CA GLU A 98 -26.14 -14.47 -19.52
C GLU A 98 -27.22 -15.39 -20.11
N SER A 99 -27.97 -16.05 -19.22
CA SER A 99 -29.11 -16.91 -19.55
C SER A 99 -30.31 -16.52 -18.68
N GLY A 100 -31.05 -15.50 -19.10
CA GLY A 100 -32.14 -14.91 -18.31
C GLY A 100 -31.58 -14.18 -17.09
N ASP A 101 -32.00 -14.59 -15.89
CA ASP A 101 -31.49 -14.07 -14.62
C ASP A 101 -30.33 -14.90 -14.03
N ASP A 102 -29.92 -16.00 -14.68
CA ASP A 102 -28.80 -16.87 -14.26
C ASP A 102 -27.55 -16.64 -15.12
N LEU A 103 -26.39 -17.02 -14.59
CA LEU A 103 -25.11 -17.00 -15.29
C LEU A 103 -24.58 -18.42 -15.46
N ILE A 104 -24.18 -18.74 -16.69
CA ILE A 104 -23.67 -20.06 -17.04
C ILE A 104 -22.27 -19.90 -17.65
N GLY A 105 -21.35 -20.74 -17.20
CA GLY A 105 -19.99 -20.80 -17.73
C GLY A 105 -19.04 -21.55 -16.81
N ASP A 106 -17.91 -21.96 -17.37
CA ASP A 106 -16.85 -22.66 -16.63
C ASP A 106 -16.29 -21.83 -15.48
N GLY A 107 -16.32 -20.50 -15.60
CA GLY A 107 -15.92 -19.57 -14.55
C GLY A 107 -16.74 -19.69 -13.27
N VAL A 108 -18.05 -19.92 -13.38
CA VAL A 108 -18.94 -20.11 -12.21
C VAL A 108 -18.59 -21.42 -11.50
N ASN A 109 -18.39 -22.49 -12.28
CA ASN A 109 -17.98 -23.80 -11.75
C ASN A 109 -16.63 -23.73 -11.04
N LEU A 110 -15.70 -22.93 -11.58
CA LEU A 110 -14.40 -22.75 -10.98
C LEU A 110 -14.46 -21.98 -9.66
N ALA A 111 -15.21 -20.88 -9.59
CA ALA A 111 -15.43 -20.15 -8.35
C ALA A 111 -16.03 -21.05 -7.25
N ALA A 112 -17.00 -21.89 -7.60
CA ALA A 112 -17.58 -22.87 -6.69
C ALA A 112 -16.56 -23.91 -6.20
N ARG A 113 -15.66 -24.38 -7.06
CA ARG A 113 -14.61 -25.33 -6.66
C ARG A 113 -13.56 -24.71 -5.75
N ILE A 114 -13.21 -23.44 -5.98
CA ILE A 114 -12.34 -22.68 -5.09
C ILE A 114 -13.00 -22.58 -3.70
N GLN A 115 -14.29 -22.21 -3.65
CA GLN A 115 -15.06 -22.15 -2.41
C GLN A 115 -15.10 -23.51 -1.67
N GLN A 116 -15.37 -24.61 -2.38
CA GLN A 116 -15.48 -25.94 -1.77
C GLN A 116 -14.19 -26.42 -1.10
N GLN A 117 -13.03 -26.02 -1.65
CA GLN A 117 -11.72 -26.35 -1.08
C GLN A 117 -11.28 -25.35 0.00
N ALA A 118 -12.01 -24.25 0.19
CA ALA A 118 -11.69 -23.27 1.20
C ALA A 118 -11.95 -23.82 2.61
N THR A 119 -11.04 -23.52 3.54
CA THR A 119 -11.23 -23.84 4.95
C THR A 119 -12.38 -23.00 5.54
N PRO A 120 -13.08 -23.47 6.60
CA PRO A 120 -14.11 -22.68 7.28
C PRO A 120 -13.68 -21.25 7.60
N GLY A 121 -14.48 -20.25 7.18
CA GLY A 121 -14.19 -18.82 7.39
C GLY A 121 -13.24 -18.19 6.36
N ALA A 122 -12.67 -18.97 5.44
CA ALA A 122 -11.71 -18.45 4.47
C ALA A 122 -12.40 -17.79 3.26
N ILE A 123 -11.72 -16.76 2.74
CA ILE A 123 -11.99 -16.17 1.44
C ILE A 123 -10.79 -16.54 0.56
N GLU A 124 -11.01 -17.38 -0.45
CA GLU A 124 -9.99 -17.82 -1.40
C GLU A 124 -10.29 -17.27 -2.80
N ILE A 125 -9.24 -16.84 -3.51
CA ILE A 125 -9.34 -16.23 -4.84
C ILE A 125 -8.41 -16.91 -5.84
N SER A 126 -8.82 -16.95 -7.11
CA SER A 126 -7.95 -17.41 -8.19
C SER A 126 -6.80 -16.44 -8.47
N GLY A 127 -5.71 -16.94 -9.05
CA GLY A 127 -4.59 -16.11 -9.49
C GLY A 127 -4.96 -15.04 -10.50
N THR A 128 -5.88 -15.34 -11.43
CA THR A 128 -6.42 -14.33 -12.35
C THR A 128 -7.10 -13.17 -11.65
N LEU A 129 -7.86 -13.44 -10.59
CA LEU A 129 -8.49 -12.38 -9.80
C LEU A 129 -7.44 -11.63 -8.98
N PHE A 130 -6.49 -12.36 -8.36
CA PHE A 130 -5.37 -11.79 -7.61
C PHE A 130 -4.57 -10.80 -8.47
N GLU A 131 -4.24 -11.14 -9.71
CA GLU A 131 -3.47 -10.25 -10.60
C GLU A 131 -4.17 -8.90 -10.87
N GLN A 132 -5.51 -8.88 -10.90
CA GLN A 132 -6.28 -7.64 -11.05
C GLN A 132 -6.33 -6.80 -9.77
N VAL A 133 -6.33 -7.44 -8.60
CA VAL A 133 -6.55 -6.75 -7.32
C VAL A 133 -5.26 -6.47 -6.54
N ARG A 134 -4.17 -7.21 -6.78
CA ARG A 134 -2.91 -7.13 -6.00
C ARG A 134 -2.28 -5.73 -5.95
N ARG A 135 -2.61 -4.86 -6.90
CA ARG A 135 -2.13 -3.47 -6.98
C ARG A 135 -3.10 -2.43 -6.47
N HIS A 136 -4.37 -2.80 -6.23
CA HIS A 136 -5.53 -1.92 -6.01
C HIS A 136 -6.41 -2.28 -4.80
N SER A 137 -6.22 -3.47 -4.20
CA SER A 137 -6.96 -3.98 -3.05
C SER A 137 -6.30 -3.66 -1.70
N PRO A 138 -7.04 -3.17 -0.69
CA PRO A 138 -6.54 -2.90 0.67
C PRO A 138 -6.26 -4.17 1.51
N PHE A 139 -6.28 -5.35 0.89
CA PHE A 139 -6.17 -6.65 1.56
C PHE A 139 -4.84 -7.34 1.28
N THR A 140 -4.40 -8.15 2.25
CA THR A 140 -3.20 -9.01 2.18
C THR A 140 -3.58 -10.46 1.93
N PHE A 141 -2.66 -11.22 1.34
CA PHE A 141 -2.92 -12.59 0.94
C PHE A 141 -1.79 -13.55 1.32
N ASP A 142 -2.17 -14.81 1.54
CA ASP A 142 -1.27 -15.95 1.61
C ASP A 142 -1.32 -16.71 0.29
N SER A 143 -0.15 -17.04 -0.27
CA SER A 143 -0.08 -17.92 -1.43
C SER A 143 -0.35 -19.37 -1.00
N LEU A 144 -1.38 -20.00 -1.57
CA LEU A 144 -1.65 -21.43 -1.39
C LEU A 144 -1.01 -22.29 -2.49
N GLY A 145 -0.25 -21.66 -3.41
CA GLY A 145 0.38 -22.33 -4.54
C GLY A 145 -0.61 -22.81 -5.61
N MET A 146 -0.12 -23.69 -6.49
CA MET A 146 -0.92 -24.28 -7.56
C MET A 146 -1.89 -25.33 -7.02
N LYS A 147 -3.20 -25.10 -7.19
CA LYS A 147 -4.24 -26.09 -6.88
C LYS A 147 -4.80 -26.71 -8.16
N GLN A 148 -5.03 -28.02 -8.10
CA GLN A 148 -5.67 -28.80 -9.16
C GLN A 148 -7.17 -28.86 -8.91
N PHE A 149 -7.95 -28.61 -9.96
CA PHE A 149 -9.41 -28.63 -9.91
C PHE A 149 -9.94 -29.62 -10.95
N LYS A 150 -10.99 -30.36 -10.59
CA LYS A 150 -11.64 -31.32 -11.49
C LYS A 150 -11.97 -30.64 -12.84
N ASN A 151 -11.66 -31.25 -13.97
CA ASN A 151 -11.91 -30.69 -15.31
C ASN A 151 -11.16 -29.39 -15.66
N ILE A 152 -10.02 -29.13 -15.02
CA ILE A 152 -9.06 -28.11 -15.47
C ILE A 152 -7.71 -28.81 -15.65
N SER A 153 -7.18 -28.77 -16.87
CA SER A 153 -5.98 -29.52 -17.27
C SER A 153 -4.71 -29.02 -16.58
N GLU A 154 -4.66 -27.72 -16.29
CA GLU A 154 -3.53 -27.06 -15.64
C GLU A 154 -3.95 -26.54 -14.26
N GLY A 155 -3.12 -26.80 -13.25
CA GLY A 155 -3.35 -26.23 -11.92
C GLY A 155 -3.31 -24.69 -11.99
N LEU A 156 -4.10 -24.03 -11.14
CA LEU A 156 -4.11 -22.57 -11.06
C LEU A 156 -3.64 -22.11 -9.68
N PRO A 157 -2.94 -20.98 -9.59
CA PRO A 157 -2.50 -20.45 -8.31
C PRO A 157 -3.70 -19.92 -7.52
N VAL A 158 -3.79 -20.27 -6.24
CA VAL A 158 -4.86 -19.82 -5.34
C VAL A 158 -4.27 -19.00 -4.20
N TYR A 159 -4.95 -17.94 -3.83
CA TYR A 159 -4.56 -17.03 -2.75
C TYR A 159 -5.66 -16.97 -1.70
N ARG A 160 -5.28 -16.94 -0.42
CA ARG A 160 -6.21 -16.76 0.69
C ARG A 160 -6.11 -15.34 1.23
N LEU A 161 -7.23 -14.66 1.42
CA LEU A 161 -7.25 -13.37 2.11
C LEU A 161 -6.86 -13.57 3.58
N ARG A 162 -5.76 -12.94 3.99
CA ARG A 162 -5.22 -13.00 5.35
C ARG A 162 -5.84 -11.93 6.24
N GLY A 163 -5.98 -10.72 5.71
CA GLY A 163 -6.57 -9.58 6.42
C GLY A 163 -6.45 -8.31 5.62
N GLU A 164 -6.45 -7.18 6.32
CA GLU A 164 -6.16 -5.88 5.73
C GLU A 164 -4.69 -5.55 5.81
N GLN A 165 -4.24 -4.80 4.82
CA GLN A 165 -2.87 -4.35 4.75
C GLN A 165 -2.67 -3.17 5.70
N GLU A 166 -1.68 -3.31 6.58
CA GLU A 166 -1.26 -2.24 7.49
C GLU A 166 -0.51 -1.15 6.74
N ARG A 167 0.09 -1.50 5.59
CA ARG A 167 1.04 -0.65 4.89
C ARG A 167 0.91 -0.75 3.37
N TRP A 168 0.17 0.17 2.75
CA TRP A 168 -0.17 0.11 1.32
C TRP A 168 0.55 1.20 0.51
N VAL A 169 1.56 0.80 -0.28
CA VAL A 169 2.48 1.76 -0.93
C VAL A 169 1.89 2.42 -2.20
N PHE A 170 0.88 1.81 -2.82
CA PHE A 170 0.32 2.26 -4.10
C PHE A 170 -0.97 3.08 -4.00
N GLN A 171 -1.56 3.24 -2.80
CA GLN A 171 -2.92 3.77 -2.61
C GLN A 171 -2.73 5.09 -1.94
N VAL A 172 -3.42 6.03 -2.53
CA VAL A 172 -3.25 7.44 -2.30
C VAL A 172 -4.53 7.91 -1.64
N ALA A 173 -4.40 8.71 -0.59
CA ALA A 173 -5.50 9.54 -0.15
C ALA A 173 -5.40 10.87 -0.88
N PRO A 174 -6.44 11.31 -1.60
CA PRO A 174 -6.52 12.71 -1.98
C PRO A 174 -6.66 13.49 -0.67
N THR A 175 -5.59 14.19 -0.27
CA THR A 175 -5.56 14.97 0.98
C THR A 175 -6.21 16.34 0.81
N GLU A 176 -6.40 16.79 -0.42
CA GLU A 176 -7.20 17.96 -0.78
C GLU A 176 -8.28 17.59 -1.80
N ARG A 177 -9.52 18.08 -1.60
CA ARG A 177 -10.52 18.19 -2.69
C ARG A 177 -9.99 19.24 -3.67
N ALA A 178 -9.17 18.82 -4.63
CA ALA A 178 -8.41 19.64 -5.57
C ALA A 178 -9.01 21.05 -5.84
N PRO A 179 -8.49 22.11 -5.22
CA PRO A 179 -8.59 23.44 -5.78
C PRO A 179 -7.45 23.66 -6.79
N ARG A 180 -7.64 24.58 -7.74
CA ARG A 180 -6.54 25.10 -8.56
C ARG A 180 -5.48 25.65 -7.63
N ARG A 181 -4.29 25.04 -7.59
CA ARG A 181 -3.18 25.53 -6.78
C ARG A 181 -2.50 26.69 -7.51
N ASN A 182 -2.21 27.77 -6.78
CA ASN A 182 -1.32 28.79 -7.30
C ASN A 182 0.03 28.15 -7.61
N LYS A 183 0.54 28.38 -8.82
CA LYS A 183 1.81 27.81 -9.25
C LYS A 183 2.94 28.41 -8.41
N ARG A 184 3.77 27.53 -7.87
CA ARG A 184 4.93 27.93 -7.07
C ARG A 184 6.08 28.28 -8.01
N PRO A 185 6.82 29.37 -7.80
CA PRO A 185 8.07 29.60 -8.53
C PRO A 185 9.02 28.40 -8.35
N PHE A 186 9.89 28.16 -9.34
CA PHE A 186 10.90 27.10 -9.29
C PHE A 186 10.30 25.72 -8.93
N SER A 187 9.31 25.28 -9.69
CA SER A 187 8.56 24.06 -9.38
C SER A 187 8.40 23.13 -10.59
N ILE A 188 8.53 21.83 -10.35
CA ILE A 188 8.47 20.80 -11.39
C ILE A 188 7.68 19.58 -10.93
N ALA A 189 6.91 18.97 -11.83
CA ALA A 189 6.42 17.60 -11.69
C ALA A 189 7.13 16.69 -12.71
N VAL A 190 7.38 15.44 -12.31
CA VAL A 190 7.95 14.41 -13.17
C VAL A 190 6.92 13.29 -13.29
N VAL A 191 6.32 13.15 -14.46
CA VAL A 191 5.39 12.02 -14.69
C VAL A 191 6.15 10.73 -14.91
N PRO A 192 5.58 9.57 -14.52
CA PRO A 192 6.19 8.28 -14.80
C PRO A 192 6.58 8.17 -16.28
N LEU A 193 7.84 7.79 -16.52
CA LEU A 193 8.33 7.54 -17.87
C LEU A 193 7.54 6.37 -18.47
N THR A 194 7.12 6.55 -19.72
CA THR A 194 6.34 5.54 -20.43
C THR A 194 7.24 4.52 -21.13
N MET A 195 6.71 3.32 -21.36
CA MET A 195 7.38 2.24 -22.10
C MET A 195 6.47 1.71 -23.21
N PRO A 196 7.02 1.23 -24.35
CA PRO A 196 6.24 0.50 -25.33
C PRO A 196 5.68 -0.82 -24.74
N PRO A 197 4.47 -1.29 -25.15
CA PRO A 197 3.78 -2.44 -24.55
C PRO A 197 4.50 -3.80 -24.63
N GLN A 198 5.54 -3.94 -25.44
CA GLN A 198 6.20 -5.23 -25.73
C GLN A 198 7.39 -5.53 -24.80
N GLY A 199 7.44 -4.94 -23.59
CA GLY A 199 8.64 -4.92 -22.75
C GLY A 199 8.40 -5.01 -21.24
N ASP A 200 7.56 -5.96 -20.79
CA ASP A 200 7.22 -6.14 -19.36
C ASP A 200 8.45 -6.28 -18.43
N ASP A 201 9.56 -6.82 -18.93
CA ASP A 201 10.81 -7.00 -18.16
C ASP A 201 11.59 -5.71 -17.92
N LEU A 202 11.08 -4.53 -18.30
CA LEU A 202 11.75 -3.23 -18.11
C LEU A 202 10.86 -2.16 -17.48
N ARG A 203 9.65 -2.49 -17.06
CA ARG A 203 8.77 -1.52 -16.37
C ARG A 203 9.40 -0.97 -15.09
N PHE A 204 10.13 -1.82 -14.36
CA PHE A 204 10.88 -1.41 -13.17
C PHE A 204 11.90 -0.29 -13.49
N LEU A 205 12.45 -0.28 -14.71
CA LEU A 205 13.44 0.73 -15.13
C LEU A 205 12.76 2.07 -15.31
N ALA A 206 11.62 2.13 -16.00
CA ALA A 206 10.92 3.38 -16.21
C ALA A 206 10.42 4.02 -14.91
N GLU A 207 9.83 3.20 -14.03
CA GLU A 207 9.39 3.65 -12.71
C GLU A 207 10.59 4.07 -11.84
N GLY A 208 11.66 3.28 -11.82
CA GLY A 208 12.88 3.56 -11.06
C GLY A 208 13.61 4.82 -11.49
N LEU A 209 13.76 5.04 -12.81
CA LEU A 209 14.37 6.26 -13.34
C LEU A 209 13.55 7.51 -13.02
N SER A 210 12.22 7.42 -13.11
CA SER A 210 11.34 8.53 -12.73
C SER A 210 11.51 8.90 -11.26
N GLU A 211 11.59 7.88 -10.40
CA GLU A 211 11.78 8.04 -8.96
C GLU A 211 13.16 8.62 -8.63
N ASP A 212 14.24 8.13 -9.25
CA ASP A 212 15.57 8.71 -9.06
C ASP A 212 15.64 10.16 -9.53
N ILE A 213 15.02 10.54 -10.66
CA ILE A 213 14.96 11.95 -11.09
C ILE A 213 14.25 12.80 -10.03
N ILE A 214 13.10 12.34 -9.49
CA ILE A 214 12.36 13.05 -8.44
C ILE A 214 13.22 13.20 -7.19
N LEU A 215 13.90 12.13 -6.77
CA LEU A 215 14.74 12.12 -5.58
C LEU A 215 15.95 13.03 -5.71
N GLU A 216 16.70 12.96 -6.83
CA GLU A 216 17.87 13.82 -7.04
C GLU A 216 17.45 15.30 -7.20
N LEU A 217 16.32 15.59 -7.86
CA LEU A 217 15.77 16.95 -7.90
C LEU A 217 15.27 17.43 -6.52
N GLY A 218 14.72 16.53 -5.70
CA GLY A 218 14.17 16.85 -4.38
C GLY A 218 15.21 17.37 -3.37
N ARG A 219 16.50 17.16 -3.64
CA ARG A 219 17.64 17.61 -2.83
C ARG A 219 17.96 19.10 -3.01
N PHE A 220 17.50 19.72 -4.10
CA PHE A 220 17.68 21.16 -4.31
C PHE A 220 16.68 21.94 -3.44
N ARG A 221 17.19 22.62 -2.41
CA ARG A 221 16.37 23.38 -1.43
C ARG A 221 15.42 24.41 -2.07
N HIS A 222 15.85 25.02 -3.17
CA HIS A 222 15.10 26.06 -3.88
C HIS A 222 14.16 25.51 -4.96
N LEU A 223 14.13 24.19 -5.15
CA LEU A 223 13.28 23.54 -6.14
C LEU A 223 12.12 22.83 -5.46
N PHE A 224 10.90 23.21 -5.81
CA PHE A 224 9.74 22.41 -5.46
C PHE A 224 9.61 21.24 -6.46
N VAL A 225 9.61 20.01 -5.97
CA VAL A 225 9.39 18.82 -6.79
C VAL A 225 8.12 18.13 -6.31
N SER A 226 7.14 17.99 -7.22
CA SER A 226 5.95 17.20 -6.92
C SER A 226 6.33 15.73 -6.75
N SER A 227 5.68 15.04 -5.82
CA SER A 227 5.96 13.63 -5.58
C SER A 227 5.62 12.73 -6.78
N ARG A 228 6.20 11.52 -6.73
CA ARG A 228 5.87 10.41 -7.65
C ARG A 228 4.38 10.08 -7.62
N THR A 229 3.83 10.00 -6.42
CA THR A 229 2.45 9.58 -6.17
C THR A 229 1.45 10.57 -6.78
N ALA A 230 1.69 11.86 -6.59
CA ALA A 230 0.89 12.92 -7.17
C ALA A 230 0.92 12.93 -8.70
N SER A 231 2.08 12.65 -9.27
CA SER A 231 2.27 12.63 -10.73
C SER A 231 1.62 11.40 -11.38
N ALA A 232 1.65 10.24 -10.70
CA ALA A 232 1.08 8.98 -11.21
C ALA A 232 -0.46 8.97 -11.26
N VAL A 233 -1.13 9.67 -10.34
CA VAL A 233 -2.61 9.75 -10.32
C VAL A 233 -3.17 10.51 -11.53
N LEU A 234 -2.35 11.33 -12.18
CA LEU A 234 -2.74 12.19 -13.30
C LEU A 234 -2.42 11.60 -14.68
N GLU A 235 -1.98 10.33 -14.73
CA GLU A 235 -1.40 9.63 -15.89
C GLU A 235 -2.41 9.19 -16.97
N ASN A 236 -3.69 9.53 -16.86
CA ASN A 236 -4.69 9.18 -17.88
C ASN A 236 -4.38 9.88 -19.22
N GLU A 237 -4.03 9.05 -20.21
CA GLU A 237 -3.55 9.28 -21.60
C GLU A 237 -3.20 10.71 -22.06
N LYS A 238 -1.97 10.82 -22.60
CA LYS A 238 -1.19 12.02 -22.94
C LYS A 238 -1.13 13.04 -21.80
N PRO A 239 0.00 13.11 -21.06
CA PRO A 239 0.14 14.07 -19.97
C PRO A 239 -0.03 15.50 -20.52
N ASP A 240 -1.08 16.18 -20.08
CA ASP A 240 -1.36 17.58 -20.39
C ASP A 240 -0.63 18.47 -19.37
N PRO A 241 0.40 19.23 -19.80
CA PRO A 241 1.18 20.09 -18.91
C PRO A 241 0.34 21.13 -18.18
N VAL A 242 -0.67 21.71 -18.84
CA VAL A 242 -1.50 22.77 -18.26
C VAL A 242 -2.41 22.21 -17.19
N ARG A 243 -3.08 21.09 -17.48
CA ARG A 243 -3.92 20.39 -16.50
C ARG A 243 -3.10 19.97 -15.28
N ILE A 244 -1.95 19.32 -15.50
CA ILE A 244 -1.11 18.81 -14.42
C ILE A 244 -0.53 19.97 -13.60
N GLY A 245 -0.04 21.03 -14.25
CA GLY A 245 0.49 22.21 -13.57
C GLY A 245 -0.54 22.92 -12.68
N ASN A 246 -1.80 23.03 -13.13
CA ASN A 246 -2.88 23.61 -12.35
C ASN A 246 -3.31 22.73 -11.17
N SER A 247 -3.30 21.40 -11.35
CA SER A 247 -3.65 20.45 -10.29
C SER A 247 -2.57 20.37 -9.21
N LEU A 248 -1.30 20.36 -9.61
CA LEU A 248 -0.17 20.18 -8.68
C LEU A 248 0.43 21.51 -8.20
N GLY A 249 0.10 22.63 -8.85
CA GLY A 249 0.68 23.94 -8.55
C GLY A 249 2.13 24.07 -9.00
N VAL A 250 2.50 23.43 -10.12
CA VAL A 250 3.87 23.44 -10.67
C VAL A 250 3.97 24.24 -11.96
N CYS A 251 5.11 24.89 -12.19
CA CYS A 251 5.42 25.69 -13.38
C CYS A 251 5.97 24.85 -14.54
N TYR A 252 6.56 23.70 -14.24
CA TYR A 252 7.16 22.82 -15.24
C TYR A 252 6.68 21.38 -15.11
N LEU A 253 6.63 20.68 -16.24
CA LEU A 253 6.35 19.25 -16.33
C LEU A 253 7.44 18.55 -17.13
N LEU A 254 8.11 17.57 -16.52
CA LEU A 254 8.95 16.62 -17.24
C LEU A 254 8.12 15.39 -17.60
N SER A 255 8.10 15.06 -18.88
CA SER A 255 7.48 13.84 -19.40
C SER A 255 8.45 13.10 -20.32
N GLY A 256 8.22 11.80 -20.53
CA GLY A 256 9.09 11.06 -21.43
C GLY A 256 8.77 9.59 -21.59
N SER A 257 9.67 8.94 -22.33
CA SER A 257 9.67 7.50 -22.51
C SER A 257 11.09 6.95 -22.43
N VAL A 258 11.18 5.70 -22.00
CA VAL A 258 12.40 4.91 -22.04
C VAL A 258 12.20 3.72 -22.95
N ARG A 259 13.27 3.30 -23.62
CA ARG A 259 13.27 2.10 -24.46
C ARG A 259 14.65 1.47 -24.48
N ARG A 260 14.76 0.18 -24.18
CA ARG A 260 15.99 -0.58 -24.40
C ARG A 260 16.02 -1.08 -25.85
N LEU A 261 17.15 -0.87 -26.52
CA LEU A 261 17.42 -1.23 -27.90
C LEU A 261 18.75 -2.01 -27.92
N GLY A 262 18.68 -3.31 -27.62
CA GLY A 262 19.86 -4.15 -27.45
C GLY A 262 20.72 -3.67 -26.26
N PRO A 263 22.00 -3.32 -26.47
CA PRO A 263 22.88 -2.82 -25.40
C PRO A 263 22.61 -1.35 -25.02
N ASN A 264 21.85 -0.62 -25.85
CA ASN A 264 21.60 0.80 -25.66
C ASN A 264 20.26 1.06 -25.00
N VAL A 265 20.17 2.18 -24.29
CA VAL A 265 18.92 2.77 -23.84
C VAL A 265 18.71 4.08 -24.59
N ARG A 266 17.47 4.26 -25.04
CA ARG A 266 16.94 5.50 -25.56
C ARG A 266 16.04 6.14 -24.50
N LEU A 267 16.39 7.34 -24.06
CA LEU A 267 15.52 8.22 -23.30
C LEU A 267 15.01 9.32 -24.22
N GLN A 268 13.70 9.53 -24.23
CA GLN A 268 13.07 10.70 -24.85
C GLN A 268 12.41 11.51 -23.75
N LEU A 269 12.87 12.74 -23.55
CA LEU A 269 12.41 13.61 -22.49
C LEU A 269 11.90 14.92 -23.08
N SER A 270 10.84 15.44 -22.49
CA SER A 270 10.24 16.73 -22.83
C SER A 270 10.00 17.50 -21.56
N LEU A 271 10.59 18.69 -21.48
CA LEU A 271 10.30 19.66 -20.43
C LEU A 271 9.38 20.73 -21.01
N ALA A 272 8.18 20.84 -20.46
CA ALA A 272 7.20 21.85 -20.84
C ALA A 272 6.95 22.82 -19.69
N GLU A 273 6.66 24.08 -20.01
CA GLU A 273 6.01 24.99 -19.07
C GLU A 273 4.50 24.68 -19.01
N THR A 274 3.86 25.01 -17.89
CA THR A 274 2.49 24.57 -17.61
C THR A 274 1.44 25.68 -17.76
N GLU A 275 1.83 26.91 -18.07
CA GLU A 275 0.95 28.05 -18.31
C GLU A 275 0.22 27.92 -19.65
N GLU A 276 0.96 27.69 -20.73
CA GLU A 276 0.41 27.50 -22.07
C GLU A 276 0.63 26.08 -22.60
N GLY A 277 1.48 25.28 -21.94
CA GLY A 277 1.86 23.94 -22.38
C GLY A 277 2.99 23.92 -23.41
N SER A 278 3.71 25.03 -23.55
CA SER A 278 4.84 25.20 -24.46
C SER A 278 6.01 24.32 -24.04
N ILE A 279 6.59 23.63 -25.02
CA ILE A 279 7.78 22.82 -24.80
C ILE A 279 9.00 23.75 -24.72
N ILE A 280 9.70 23.73 -23.58
CA ILE A 280 10.95 24.46 -23.38
C ILE A 280 12.09 23.75 -24.11
N TRP A 281 12.18 22.43 -23.96
CA TRP A 281 13.08 21.61 -24.76
C TRP A 281 12.60 20.17 -24.85
N ASN A 282 13.01 19.53 -25.94
CA ASN A 282 12.96 18.08 -26.10
C ASN A 282 14.39 17.56 -26.21
N ASP A 283 14.62 16.39 -25.62
CA ASP A 283 15.90 15.72 -25.71
C ASP A 283 15.72 14.24 -26.04
N ARG A 284 16.72 13.73 -26.74
CA ARG A 284 16.82 12.33 -27.10
C ARG A 284 18.23 11.85 -26.78
N ILE A 285 18.32 11.06 -25.72
CA ILE A 285 19.58 10.50 -25.25
C ILE A 285 19.64 9.05 -25.70
N ASP A 286 20.60 8.77 -26.56
CA ASP A 286 20.95 7.43 -27.04
C ASP A 286 22.32 7.07 -26.46
N ARG A 287 22.35 6.13 -25.51
CA ARG A 287 23.57 5.74 -24.79
C ARG A 287 23.61 4.23 -24.52
N PRO A 288 24.80 3.62 -24.35
CA PRO A 288 24.92 2.30 -23.74
C PRO A 288 24.23 2.29 -22.37
N PHE A 289 23.64 1.16 -21.98
CA PHE A 289 23.02 1.02 -20.67
C PHE A 289 23.98 1.32 -19.51
N GLU A 290 25.26 0.96 -19.68
CA GLU A 290 26.36 1.26 -18.75
C GLU A 290 26.57 2.76 -18.47
N GLN A 291 26.09 3.64 -19.36
CA GLN A 291 26.22 5.10 -19.22
C GLN A 291 24.89 5.78 -18.85
N LEU A 292 23.88 4.99 -18.45
CA LEU A 292 22.56 5.53 -18.13
C LEU A 292 22.58 6.50 -16.94
N LEU A 293 23.40 6.21 -15.93
CA LEU A 293 23.50 7.07 -14.74
C LEU A 293 24.19 8.39 -15.05
N ASP A 294 25.19 8.40 -15.93
CA ASP A 294 25.80 9.65 -16.41
C ASP A 294 24.76 10.51 -17.15
N ALA A 295 23.91 9.89 -17.97
CA ALA A 295 22.81 10.59 -18.61
C ALA A 295 21.81 11.17 -17.60
N LEU A 296 21.49 10.45 -16.51
CA LEU A 296 20.62 10.97 -15.44
C LEU A 296 21.24 12.20 -14.77
N ASP A 297 22.53 12.17 -14.43
CA ASP A 297 23.23 13.30 -13.82
C ASP A 297 23.18 14.54 -14.71
N GLU A 298 23.39 14.36 -16.02
CA GLU A 298 23.26 15.43 -17.03
C GLU A 298 21.83 15.98 -17.10
N ILE A 299 20.82 15.09 -17.10
CA ILE A 299 19.40 15.47 -17.13
C ILE A 299 19.03 16.27 -15.88
N VAL A 300 19.37 15.79 -14.69
CA VAL A 300 19.05 16.44 -13.41
C VAL A 300 19.68 17.82 -13.34
N ALA A 301 20.97 17.94 -13.70
CA ALA A 301 21.67 19.22 -13.72
C ALA A 301 21.04 20.21 -14.72
N ARG A 302 20.68 19.73 -15.92
CA ARG A 302 20.03 20.55 -16.94
C ARG A 302 18.63 21.01 -16.53
N ILE A 303 17.84 20.13 -15.92
CA ILE A 303 16.52 20.49 -15.39
C ILE A 303 16.68 21.57 -14.31
N ALA A 304 17.55 21.33 -13.34
CA ALA A 304 17.77 22.26 -12.24
C ALA A 304 18.23 23.64 -12.77
N ALA A 305 19.16 23.67 -13.73
CA ALA A 305 19.60 24.91 -14.38
C ALA A 305 18.48 25.62 -15.18
N THR A 306 17.58 24.86 -15.79
CA THR A 306 16.44 25.40 -16.57
C THR A 306 15.36 25.98 -15.66
N VAL A 307 15.03 25.26 -14.57
CA VAL A 307 13.92 25.60 -13.68
C VAL A 307 14.33 26.66 -12.67
N ILE A 308 15.52 26.53 -12.05
CA ILE A 308 15.99 27.40 -10.97
C ILE A 308 16.84 28.56 -11.52
N GLY A 309 17.61 28.31 -12.58
CA GLY A 309 18.58 29.26 -13.13
C GLY A 309 19.99 29.04 -12.56
N ARG A 310 20.58 30.09 -11.98
CA ARG A 310 21.96 30.03 -11.45
C ARG A 310 22.02 29.15 -10.20
N LEU A 311 22.69 28.01 -10.31
CA LEU A 311 23.01 27.10 -9.21
C LEU A 311 24.47 27.28 -8.80
N GLU A 312 24.74 27.27 -7.50
CA GLU A 312 26.11 27.19 -7.00
C GLU A 312 26.64 25.76 -7.14
N GLU A 313 27.93 25.62 -7.49
CA GLU A 313 28.57 24.31 -7.67
C GLU A 313 28.55 23.49 -6.37
N ALA A 314 28.60 24.17 -5.22
CA ALA A 314 28.48 23.56 -3.90
C ALA A 314 27.09 22.93 -3.66
N ASP A 315 26.01 23.56 -4.14
CA ASP A 315 24.65 23.02 -4.04
C ASP A 315 24.50 21.75 -4.89
N ILE A 316 25.06 21.76 -6.10
CA ILE A 316 25.08 20.60 -7.00
C ILE A 316 25.87 19.45 -6.36
N MET A 317 27.04 19.72 -5.79
CA MET A 317 27.85 18.69 -5.13
C MET A 317 27.19 18.14 -3.87
N ALA A 318 26.59 18.98 -3.03
CA ALA A 318 25.87 18.55 -1.82
C ALA A 318 24.61 17.74 -2.15
N ALA A 319 23.98 18.02 -3.30
CA ALA A 319 22.83 17.29 -3.80
C ALA A 319 23.18 15.96 -4.50
N ARG A 320 24.46 15.65 -4.77
CA ARG A 320 24.82 14.37 -5.41
C ARG A 320 24.79 13.22 -4.41
N ARG A 321 24.19 12.09 -4.82
CA ARG A 321 24.22 10.82 -4.09
C ARG A 321 25.45 10.01 -4.48
N ARG A 322 25.87 9.08 -3.64
CA ARG A 322 26.82 8.05 -4.09
C ARG A 322 26.10 7.10 -5.05
N ARG A 323 26.56 7.09 -6.29
CA ARG A 323 26.03 6.20 -7.35
C ARG A 323 26.61 4.79 -7.24
N PRO A 324 25.87 3.76 -7.71
CA PRO A 324 26.47 2.45 -7.91
C PRO A 324 27.55 2.50 -9.00
N GLU A 325 28.58 1.69 -8.84
CA GLU A 325 29.65 1.47 -9.82
C GLU A 325 29.25 0.41 -10.85
N SER A 326 28.22 -0.40 -10.55
CA SER A 326 27.71 -1.48 -11.41
C SER A 326 26.25 -1.25 -11.83
N MET A 327 25.99 -1.23 -13.14
CA MET A 327 24.62 -1.20 -13.64
C MET A 327 23.84 -2.47 -13.31
N SER A 328 24.51 -3.61 -13.13
CA SER A 328 23.85 -4.83 -12.67
C SER A 328 23.33 -4.66 -11.24
N ALA A 329 24.10 -4.01 -10.37
CA ALA A 329 23.66 -3.67 -9.02
C ALA A 329 22.46 -2.72 -9.05
N TYR A 330 22.49 -1.73 -9.94
CA TYR A 330 21.39 -0.80 -10.14
C TYR A 330 20.10 -1.50 -10.60
N GLU A 331 20.16 -2.37 -11.61
CA GLU A 331 19.00 -3.14 -12.07
C GLU A 331 18.42 -4.01 -10.94
N CYS A 332 19.28 -4.71 -10.20
CA CYS A 332 18.85 -5.54 -9.07
C CYS A 332 18.17 -4.70 -7.98
N HIS A 333 18.72 -3.52 -7.68
CA HIS A 333 18.12 -2.58 -6.73
C HIS A 333 16.72 -2.15 -7.13
N LEU A 334 16.51 -1.74 -8.39
CA LEU A 334 15.20 -1.31 -8.87
C LEU A 334 14.16 -2.45 -8.86
N ARG A 335 14.57 -3.67 -9.20
CA ARG A 335 13.71 -4.86 -9.08
C ARG A 335 13.31 -5.13 -7.62
N GLY A 336 14.27 -5.00 -6.70
CA GLY A 336 14.01 -5.08 -5.26
C GLY A 336 13.03 -4.02 -4.78
N LEU A 337 13.15 -2.77 -5.24
CA LEU A 337 12.23 -1.69 -4.91
C LEU A 337 10.79 -1.98 -5.37
N GLU A 338 10.59 -2.44 -6.60
CA GLU A 338 9.26 -2.77 -7.12
C GLU A 338 8.57 -3.86 -6.29
N LEU A 339 9.31 -4.90 -5.91
CA LEU A 339 8.80 -5.96 -5.05
C LEU A 339 8.56 -5.48 -3.61
N HIS A 340 9.46 -4.66 -3.06
CA HIS A 340 9.29 -4.05 -1.73
C HIS A 340 8.02 -3.21 -1.64
N ARG A 341 7.69 -2.43 -2.69
CA ARG A 341 6.44 -1.66 -2.77
C ARG A 341 5.20 -2.57 -2.74
N ARG A 342 5.33 -3.81 -3.19
CA ARG A 342 4.28 -4.85 -3.13
C ARG A 342 4.38 -5.73 -1.88
N GLY A 343 5.29 -5.41 -0.97
CA GLY A 343 5.60 -6.23 0.20
C GLY A 343 4.42 -6.46 1.13
N GLY A 344 3.54 -5.47 1.29
CA GLY A 344 2.33 -5.65 2.11
C GLY A 344 1.24 -6.50 1.44
N VAL A 345 1.36 -6.86 0.15
CA VAL A 345 0.36 -7.70 -0.54
C VAL A 345 0.55 -9.17 -0.16
N THR A 346 1.78 -9.65 -0.19
CA THR A 346 2.19 -10.98 0.26
C THR A 346 3.62 -10.95 0.77
N ASP A 347 3.94 -11.80 1.73
CA ASP A 347 5.27 -11.85 2.36
C ASP A 347 6.33 -12.32 1.36
N GLU A 348 5.94 -13.12 0.35
CA GLU A 348 6.84 -13.55 -0.73
C GLU A 348 7.40 -12.37 -1.52
N ASN A 349 6.66 -11.26 -1.66
CA ASN A 349 7.20 -10.07 -2.32
C ASN A 349 8.35 -9.46 -1.52
N LEU A 350 8.27 -9.42 -0.19
CA LEU A 350 9.38 -8.95 0.66
C LEU A 350 10.57 -9.92 0.61
N VAL A 351 10.31 -11.23 0.68
CA VAL A 351 11.36 -12.25 0.58
C VAL A 351 12.10 -12.15 -0.76
N GLU A 352 11.38 -11.96 -1.86
CA GLU A 352 11.99 -11.81 -3.18
C GLU A 352 12.70 -10.46 -3.32
N ALA A 353 12.14 -9.37 -2.77
CA ALA A 353 12.81 -8.07 -2.72
C ALA A 353 14.17 -8.16 -2.01
N ILE A 354 14.24 -8.88 -0.88
CA ILE A 354 15.47 -9.11 -0.13
C ILE A 354 16.52 -9.79 -1.00
N LYS A 355 16.16 -10.86 -1.74
CA LYS A 355 17.09 -11.53 -2.66
C LYS A 355 17.61 -10.60 -3.75
N TRP A 356 16.77 -9.72 -4.28
CA TRP A 356 17.20 -8.72 -5.26
C TRP A 356 18.15 -7.68 -4.65
N PHE A 357 17.92 -7.25 -3.41
CA PHE A 357 18.87 -6.38 -2.72
C PHE A 357 20.19 -7.10 -2.41
N ASP A 358 20.16 -8.38 -2.07
CA ASP A 358 21.37 -9.20 -1.89
C ASP A 358 22.19 -9.29 -3.18
N ARG A 359 21.53 -9.56 -4.31
CA ARG A 359 22.19 -9.54 -5.62
C ARG A 359 22.76 -8.18 -5.99
N ALA A 360 22.09 -7.09 -5.59
CA ALA A 360 22.62 -5.73 -5.79
C ALA A 360 23.89 -5.50 -4.96
N ILE A 361 23.91 -5.95 -3.71
CA ILE A 361 25.06 -5.87 -2.81
C ILE A 361 26.23 -6.73 -3.31
N GLU A 362 25.96 -7.93 -3.82
CA GLU A 362 26.98 -8.80 -4.40
C GLU A 362 27.60 -8.19 -5.66
N ALA A 363 26.77 -7.57 -6.51
CA ALA A 363 27.23 -6.92 -7.74
C ALA A 363 28.00 -5.62 -7.49
N ASP A 364 27.70 -4.91 -6.40
CA ASP A 364 28.44 -3.72 -5.94
C ASP A 364 28.39 -3.56 -4.41
N PRO A 365 29.41 -4.06 -3.69
CA PRO A 365 29.50 -3.95 -2.23
C PRO A 365 29.67 -2.52 -1.69
N ASN A 366 29.89 -1.53 -2.56
CA ASN A 366 30.01 -0.12 -2.20
C ASN A 366 28.71 0.66 -2.44
N PHE A 367 27.68 0.01 -3.00
CA PHE A 367 26.36 0.62 -3.16
C PHE A 367 25.57 0.53 -1.85
N GLY A 368 25.54 1.63 -1.08
CA GLY A 368 24.94 1.67 0.26
C GLY A 368 23.42 1.48 0.31
N ARG A 369 22.68 2.04 -0.65
CA ARG A 369 21.20 2.08 -0.62
C ARG A 369 20.53 0.70 -0.60
N PRO A 370 20.98 -0.33 -1.36
CA PRO A 370 20.50 -1.70 -1.21
C PRO A 370 20.56 -2.26 0.22
N TYR A 371 21.60 -1.95 1.00
CA TYR A 371 21.69 -2.40 2.39
C TYR A 371 20.55 -1.81 3.23
N ALA A 372 20.29 -0.51 3.11
CA ALA A 372 19.20 0.15 3.82
C ALA A 372 17.82 -0.39 3.40
N MET A 373 17.58 -0.53 2.09
CA MET A 373 16.31 -1.04 1.57
C MET A 373 16.08 -2.51 1.92
N LYS A 374 17.14 -3.32 1.98
CA LYS A 374 17.08 -4.69 2.52
C LYS A 374 16.54 -4.67 3.95
N VAL A 375 17.09 -3.83 4.83
CA VAL A 375 16.62 -3.75 6.22
C VAL A 375 15.16 -3.30 6.28
N CYS A 376 14.77 -2.32 5.46
CA CYS A 376 13.36 -1.91 5.36
C CYS A 376 12.46 -3.09 4.94
N ALA A 377 12.87 -3.90 3.97
CA ALA A 377 12.11 -5.07 3.53
C ALA A 377 12.02 -6.17 4.61
N VAL A 378 13.15 -6.50 5.25
CA VAL A 378 13.17 -7.51 6.33
C VAL A 378 12.31 -7.05 7.51
N SER A 379 12.27 -5.74 7.81
CA SER A 379 11.43 -5.20 8.90
C SER A 379 9.92 -5.39 8.70
N GLY A 380 9.48 -5.71 7.49
CA GLY A 380 8.10 -6.07 7.19
C GLY A 380 7.78 -7.56 7.37
N LEU A 381 8.78 -8.41 7.64
CA LEU A 381 8.61 -9.84 7.88
C LEU A 381 8.52 -10.14 9.39
N PRO A 382 7.92 -11.29 9.78
CA PRO A 382 7.96 -11.76 11.15
C PRO A 382 9.41 -11.92 11.68
N ASP A 383 9.59 -11.78 12.99
CA ASP A 383 10.85 -12.04 13.70
C ASP A 383 12.05 -11.16 13.28
N PHE A 384 11.80 -9.94 12.78
CA PHE A 384 12.86 -8.98 12.47
C PHE A 384 13.73 -8.66 13.70
N ASP A 385 15.04 -8.87 13.57
CA ASP A 385 16.03 -8.49 14.56
C ASP A 385 16.54 -7.06 14.31
N PHE A 386 16.10 -6.12 15.15
CA PHE A 386 16.51 -4.73 15.12
C PHE A 386 18.04 -4.54 15.27
N ALA A 387 18.71 -5.37 16.07
CA ALA A 387 20.15 -5.27 16.26
C ALA A 387 20.93 -5.75 15.03
N ALA A 388 20.44 -6.79 14.34
CA ALA A 388 20.99 -7.21 13.06
C ALA A 388 20.75 -6.14 11.97
N GLY A 389 19.54 -5.57 11.93
CA GLY A 389 19.19 -4.49 11.00
C GLY A 389 20.06 -3.24 11.19
N GLU A 390 20.30 -2.83 12.43
CA GLU A 390 21.17 -1.69 12.77
C GLU A 390 22.60 -1.89 12.25
N LYS A 391 23.19 -3.08 12.41
CA LYS A 391 24.54 -3.37 11.88
C LYS A 391 24.61 -3.19 10.36
N ILE A 392 23.59 -3.65 9.65
CA ILE A 392 23.50 -3.50 8.19
C ILE A 392 23.34 -2.02 7.81
N LEU A 393 22.53 -1.25 8.56
CA LEU A 393 22.35 0.18 8.32
C LEU A 393 23.61 0.99 8.62
N HIS A 394 24.41 0.60 9.60
CA HIS A 394 25.73 1.23 9.81
C HIS A 394 26.61 1.08 8.57
N ARG A 395 26.64 -0.11 7.95
CA ARG A 395 27.36 -0.29 6.68
C ARG A 395 26.81 0.60 5.56
N ALA A 396 25.48 0.72 5.45
CA ALA A 396 24.85 1.61 4.48
C ALA A 396 25.31 3.07 4.65
N LEU A 397 25.32 3.55 5.90
CA LEU A 397 25.70 4.93 6.26
C LEU A 397 27.22 5.17 6.22
N GLU A 398 28.06 4.14 6.40
CA GLU A 398 29.50 4.23 6.14
C GLU A 398 29.79 4.44 4.65
N LEU A 399 29.00 3.80 3.78
CA LEU A 399 29.14 3.89 2.33
C LEU A 399 28.60 5.23 1.80
N ASP A 400 27.43 5.66 2.27
CA ASP A 400 26.84 6.95 1.96
C ASP A 400 26.15 7.57 3.20
N PRO A 401 26.85 8.44 3.95
CA PRO A 401 26.27 9.12 5.11
C PRO A 401 25.12 10.08 4.76
N ASN A 402 25.05 10.49 3.49
CA ASN A 402 24.10 11.47 2.98
C ASN A 402 22.93 10.82 2.22
N ASP A 403 22.75 9.50 2.30
CA ASP A 403 21.55 8.84 1.78
C ASP A 403 20.35 9.11 2.72
N PRO A 404 19.30 9.79 2.23
CA PRO A 404 18.18 10.19 3.08
C PRO A 404 17.32 9.00 3.53
N GLU A 405 17.20 7.95 2.73
CA GLU A 405 16.44 6.75 3.07
C GLU A 405 17.17 5.93 4.14
N ALA A 406 18.49 5.77 4.04
CA ALA A 406 19.30 5.11 5.06
C ALA A 406 19.19 5.82 6.42
N ASN A 407 19.23 7.16 6.43
CA ASN A 407 19.00 7.94 7.64
C ASN A 407 17.56 7.74 8.18
N ARG A 408 16.52 7.82 7.32
CA ARG A 408 15.12 7.62 7.72
C ARG A 408 14.88 6.22 8.32
N ILE A 409 15.44 5.18 7.71
CA ILE A 409 15.30 3.79 8.16
C ILE A 409 16.07 3.58 9.47
N MET A 410 17.28 4.13 9.60
CA MET A 410 18.03 4.12 10.87
C MET A 410 17.25 4.82 11.99
N GLY A 411 16.62 5.97 11.71
CA GLY A 411 15.75 6.65 12.66
C GLY A 411 14.61 5.75 13.18
N SER A 412 13.98 5.00 12.27
CA SER A 412 12.92 4.04 12.62
C SER A 412 13.44 2.86 13.47
N VAL A 413 14.64 2.35 13.18
CA VAL A 413 15.27 1.27 13.98
C VAL A 413 15.65 1.75 15.37
N GLN A 414 16.22 2.95 15.51
CA GLN A 414 16.56 3.52 16.82
C GLN A 414 15.31 3.79 17.65
N MET A 415 14.23 4.25 17.01
CA MET A 415 12.93 4.45 17.66
C MET A 415 12.37 3.13 18.22
N ALA A 416 12.37 2.07 17.42
CA ALA A 416 11.91 0.75 17.87
C ALA A 416 12.77 0.16 19.01
N LYS A 417 14.06 0.52 19.07
CA LYS A 417 14.97 0.18 20.18
C LYS A 417 14.81 1.08 21.42
N GLY A 418 13.97 2.13 21.34
CA GLY A 418 13.75 3.10 22.43
C GLY A 418 14.79 4.22 22.52
N ASP A 419 15.77 4.31 21.62
CA ASP A 419 16.70 5.45 21.54
C ASP A 419 16.09 6.59 20.71
N PHE A 420 15.11 7.27 21.32
CA PHE A 420 14.41 8.39 20.69
C PHE A 420 15.33 9.59 20.38
N LYS A 421 16.46 9.71 21.10
CA LYS A 421 17.42 10.80 20.86
C LYS A 421 18.22 10.55 19.59
N ALA A 422 18.69 9.32 19.39
CA ALA A 422 19.32 8.93 18.12
C ALA A 422 18.30 8.97 16.98
N ALA A 423 17.09 8.45 17.19
CA ALA A 423 16.02 8.48 16.21
C ALA A 423 15.72 9.90 15.69
N HIS A 424 15.58 10.87 16.60
CA HIS A 424 15.37 12.28 16.24
C HIS A 424 16.48 12.80 15.32
N ARG A 425 17.75 12.56 15.67
CA ARG A 425 18.89 13.03 14.86
C ARG A 425 18.85 12.48 13.43
N TYR A 426 18.52 11.20 13.28
CA TYR A 426 18.45 10.55 11.98
C TYR A 426 17.25 11.02 11.15
N HIS A 427 16.08 11.23 11.77
CA HIS A 427 14.91 11.79 11.09
C HIS A 427 15.14 13.23 10.62
N GLU A 428 15.70 14.09 11.48
CA GLU A 428 16.08 15.46 11.11
C GLU A 428 17.09 15.45 9.96
N LYS A 429 18.13 14.61 10.04
CA LYS A 429 19.13 14.50 8.97
C LYS A 429 18.50 14.06 7.64
N ALA A 430 17.58 13.10 7.65
CA ALA A 430 16.87 12.68 6.45
C ALA A 430 16.06 13.83 5.82
N MET A 431 15.38 14.64 6.64
CA MET A 431 14.64 15.81 6.18
C MET A 431 15.55 16.93 5.67
N GLU A 432 16.72 17.14 6.27
CA GLU A 432 17.72 18.10 5.79
C GLU A 432 18.33 17.70 4.44
N LEU A 433 18.55 16.40 4.23
CA LEU A 433 19.12 15.84 3.01
C LEU A 433 18.13 15.85 1.84
N SER A 434 16.82 15.69 2.12
CA SER A 434 15.76 15.71 1.11
C SER A 434 14.59 16.61 1.53
N PRO A 435 14.80 17.94 1.51
CA PRO A 435 13.84 18.92 2.03
C PRO A 435 12.55 19.01 1.22
N ASN A 436 12.49 18.45 0.02
CA ASN A 436 11.28 18.41 -0.81
C ASN A 436 10.64 17.01 -0.90
N ASP A 437 11.09 16.05 -0.10
CA ASP A 437 10.49 14.72 -0.09
C ASP A 437 9.29 14.67 0.88
N ALA A 438 8.10 14.44 0.32
CA ALA A 438 6.86 14.34 1.07
C ALA A 438 6.78 13.05 1.90
N TYR A 439 7.34 11.95 1.39
CA TYR A 439 7.34 10.66 2.06
C TYR A 439 8.23 10.67 3.30
N ILE A 440 9.45 11.24 3.23
CA ILE A 440 10.35 11.37 4.39
C ILE A 440 9.70 12.21 5.49
N LYS A 441 9.00 13.30 5.14
CA LYS A 441 8.26 14.12 6.12
C LYS A 441 7.11 13.35 6.75
N GLY A 442 6.28 12.70 5.95
CA GLY A 442 5.18 11.88 6.46
C GLY A 442 5.66 10.75 7.39
N ARG A 443 6.79 10.11 7.07
CA ARG A 443 7.41 9.09 7.94
C ARG A 443 8.03 9.67 9.21
N SER A 444 8.53 10.90 9.16
CA SER A 444 9.09 11.59 10.34
C SER A 444 7.99 12.16 11.24
N ALA A 445 6.81 12.50 10.69
CA ALA A 445 5.64 12.86 11.49
C ALA A 445 5.23 11.72 12.45
N ALA A 446 5.27 10.46 11.99
CA ALA A 446 5.04 9.29 12.85
C ALA A 446 6.00 9.26 14.06
N PHE A 447 7.27 9.58 13.85
CA PHE A 447 8.25 9.67 14.94
C PHE A 447 7.84 10.74 15.98
N HIS A 448 7.40 11.91 15.53
CA HIS A 448 6.93 12.98 16.43
C HIS A 448 5.67 12.59 17.21
N ASN A 449 4.74 11.83 16.62
CA ASN A 449 3.62 11.22 17.36
C ASN A 449 4.13 10.36 18.52
N PHE A 450 5.08 9.46 18.26
CA PHE A 450 5.60 8.54 19.27
C PHE A 450 6.37 9.21 20.41
N ILE A 451 7.01 10.35 20.17
CA ILE A 451 7.67 11.11 21.25
C ILE A 451 6.76 12.12 21.96
N GLY A 452 5.47 12.15 21.64
CA GLY A 452 4.49 13.04 22.27
C GLY A 452 4.59 14.49 21.77
N GLN A 453 4.85 14.68 20.49
CA GLN A 453 4.90 15.99 19.81
C GLN A 453 3.92 16.03 18.63
N PRO A 454 2.60 15.83 18.86
CA PRO A 454 1.61 15.78 17.79
C PRO A 454 1.50 17.10 17.00
N GLU A 455 1.78 18.25 17.61
CA GLU A 455 1.79 19.55 16.91
C GLU A 455 2.84 19.55 15.79
N ARG A 456 4.04 19.07 16.10
CA ARG A 456 5.13 18.97 15.12
C ARG A 456 4.80 17.94 14.04
N ALA A 457 4.14 16.84 14.41
CA ALA A 457 3.66 15.86 13.44
C ALA A 457 2.67 16.49 12.45
N LEU A 458 1.70 17.28 12.93
CA LEU A 458 0.74 17.99 12.08
C LEU A 458 1.42 19.00 11.14
N GLU A 459 2.37 19.79 11.64
CA GLU A 459 3.15 20.71 10.79
C GLU A 459 3.87 19.98 9.65
N LEU A 460 4.52 18.85 9.96
CA LEU A 460 5.22 18.05 8.96
C LEU A 460 4.26 17.44 7.94
N LEU A 461 3.06 17.04 8.36
CA LEU A 461 2.02 16.51 7.48
C LEU A 461 1.44 17.62 6.58
N ASP A 462 1.24 18.83 7.09
CA ASP A 462 0.84 19.98 6.28
C ASP A 462 1.89 20.28 5.19
N LEU A 463 3.17 20.24 5.55
CA LEU A 463 4.27 20.38 4.60
C LEU A 463 4.32 19.22 3.58
N ALA A 464 4.07 17.98 4.02
CA ALA A 464 4.03 16.81 3.15
C ALA A 464 2.86 16.90 2.16
N GLU A 465 1.67 17.29 2.60
CA GLU A 465 0.48 17.49 1.75
C GLU A 465 0.67 18.67 0.77
N ALA A 466 1.39 19.71 1.22
CA ALA A 466 1.79 20.79 0.34
C ALA A 466 2.74 20.33 -0.78
N LEU A 467 3.54 19.28 -0.57
CA LEU A 467 4.43 18.66 -1.56
C LEU A 467 3.72 17.60 -2.41
N ASP A 468 2.75 16.89 -1.81
CA ASP A 468 2.05 15.76 -2.40
C ASP A 468 0.56 15.78 -1.98
N PRO A 469 -0.37 16.22 -2.83
CA PRO A 469 -1.80 16.18 -2.53
C PRO A 469 -2.41 14.76 -2.60
N TYR A 470 -1.59 13.74 -2.88
CA TYR A 470 -1.97 12.35 -3.02
C TYR A 470 -1.09 11.45 -2.14
N LEU A 471 -0.80 11.88 -0.91
CA LEU A 471 0.03 11.13 0.02
C LEU A 471 -0.48 9.68 0.17
N PRO A 472 0.43 8.71 0.39
CA PRO A 472 0.03 7.37 0.76
C PRO A 472 -0.85 7.39 2.02
N VAL A 473 -1.86 6.52 2.08
CA VAL A 473 -2.85 6.52 3.18
C VAL A 473 -2.21 6.41 4.56
N TRP A 474 -1.11 5.65 4.71
CA TRP A 474 -0.40 5.56 5.98
C TRP A 474 0.16 6.90 6.49
N CYS A 475 0.38 7.89 5.61
CA CYS A 475 0.96 9.18 5.99
C CYS A 475 -0.18 10.06 6.49
N VAL A 476 -1.31 10.01 5.79
CA VAL A 476 -2.55 10.70 6.19
C VAL A 476 -3.11 10.13 7.49
N GLU A 477 -2.96 8.83 7.71
CA GLU A 477 -3.32 8.17 8.98
C GLU A 477 -2.61 8.81 10.19
N GLU A 478 -1.33 9.20 10.05
CA GLU A 478 -0.58 9.84 11.14
C GLU A 478 -1.22 11.16 11.60
N ARG A 479 -1.99 11.83 10.73
CA ARG A 479 -2.77 13.03 11.10
C ARG A 479 -3.85 12.67 12.11
N GLY A 480 -4.56 11.56 11.86
CA GLY A 480 -5.57 11.06 12.79
C GLY A 480 -4.98 10.64 14.13
N VAL A 481 -3.79 10.03 14.12
CA VAL A 481 -3.03 9.68 15.33
C VAL A 481 -2.59 10.93 16.09
N ALA A 482 -2.08 11.95 15.39
CA ALA A 482 -1.68 13.22 16.00
C ALA A 482 -2.88 13.94 16.66
N LEU A 483 -4.03 13.99 15.97
CA LEU A 483 -5.27 14.56 16.51
C LEU A 483 -5.78 13.78 17.73
N TYR A 484 -5.68 12.45 17.70
CA TYR A 484 -5.99 11.62 18.86
C TYR A 484 -5.07 11.94 20.05
N GLY A 485 -3.77 12.12 19.80
CA GLY A 485 -2.78 12.52 20.81
C GLY A 485 -3.02 13.91 21.41
N GLN A 486 -3.69 14.81 20.67
CA GLN A 486 -4.18 16.11 21.17
C GLN A 486 -5.57 16.03 21.83
N GLU A 487 -6.12 14.84 22.01
CA GLU A 487 -7.48 14.61 22.52
C GLU A 487 -8.60 15.22 21.65
N ARG A 488 -8.30 15.56 20.39
CA ARG A 488 -9.25 16.08 19.40
C ARG A 488 -9.99 14.93 18.72
N TYR A 489 -10.70 14.12 19.51
CA TYR A 489 -11.27 12.85 19.09
C TYR A 489 -12.29 12.95 17.95
N SER A 490 -13.12 13.99 17.92
CA SER A 490 -14.08 14.22 16.83
C SER A 490 -13.38 14.44 15.49
N GLU A 491 -12.32 15.25 15.47
CA GLU A 491 -11.52 15.51 14.28
C GLU A 491 -10.71 14.27 13.87
N ALA A 492 -10.17 13.53 14.83
CA ALA A 492 -9.49 12.26 14.56
C ALA A 492 -10.43 11.25 13.88
N LEU A 493 -11.66 11.10 14.38
CA LEU A 493 -12.68 10.24 13.79
C LEU A 493 -13.05 10.68 12.37
N GLN A 494 -13.20 11.99 12.15
CA GLN A 494 -13.49 12.54 10.82
C GLN A 494 -12.34 12.24 9.84
N GLN A 495 -11.09 12.48 10.24
CA GLN A 495 -9.92 12.26 9.39
C GLN A 495 -9.73 10.78 9.07
N LEU A 496 -9.77 9.90 10.07
CA LEU A 496 -9.58 8.46 9.89
C LEU A 496 -10.74 7.81 9.12
N GLY A 497 -11.97 8.26 9.38
CA GLY A 497 -13.16 7.79 8.65
C GLY A 497 -13.21 8.25 7.19
N ALA A 498 -12.55 9.37 6.84
CA ALA A 498 -12.47 9.88 5.47
C ALA A 498 -11.37 9.22 4.62
N LEU A 499 -10.57 8.32 5.18
CA LEU A 499 -9.55 7.60 4.41
C LEU A 499 -10.21 6.80 3.27
N PRO A 500 -9.65 6.81 2.04
CA PRO A 500 -10.20 6.10 0.89
C PRO A 500 -10.38 4.60 1.10
N PHE A 501 -9.62 4.04 2.03
CA PHE A 501 -9.80 2.71 2.57
C PHE A 501 -9.33 2.72 4.03
N GLN A 502 -9.85 1.78 4.79
CA GLN A 502 -9.56 1.63 6.20
C GLN A 502 -8.42 0.62 6.37
N THR A 503 -7.41 1.02 7.12
CA THR A 503 -6.34 0.12 7.59
C THR A 503 -6.77 -0.49 8.93
N ARG A 504 -6.01 -1.48 9.41
CA ARG A 504 -6.14 -1.97 10.78
C ARG A 504 -5.88 -0.85 11.80
N ARG A 505 -4.77 -0.12 11.64
CA ARG A 505 -4.33 0.93 12.56
C ARG A 505 -5.32 2.09 12.65
N SER A 506 -5.80 2.61 11.52
CA SER A 506 -6.86 3.64 11.50
C SER A 506 -8.14 3.20 12.21
N ARG A 507 -8.56 1.94 12.10
CA ARG A 507 -9.72 1.44 12.86
C ARG A 507 -9.44 1.34 14.35
N LEU A 508 -8.24 0.95 14.76
CA LEU A 508 -7.86 0.90 16.17
C LEU A 508 -7.91 2.29 16.81
N TYR A 509 -7.36 3.29 16.14
CA TYR A 509 -7.44 4.68 16.62
C TYR A 509 -8.88 5.22 16.59
N GLN A 510 -9.72 4.82 15.63
CA GLN A 510 -11.15 5.15 15.66
C GLN A 510 -11.86 4.49 16.85
N ILE A 511 -11.62 3.21 17.12
CA ILE A 511 -12.17 2.50 18.28
C ILE A 511 -11.77 3.24 19.56
N ALA A 512 -10.49 3.54 19.72
CA ALA A 512 -9.97 4.23 20.89
C ALA A 512 -10.58 5.63 21.05
N ALA A 513 -10.73 6.39 19.96
CA ALA A 513 -11.37 7.70 19.97
C ALA A 513 -12.87 7.64 20.31
N GLN A 514 -13.58 6.61 19.84
CA GLN A 514 -14.99 6.40 20.19
C GLN A 514 -15.16 6.07 21.67
N VAL A 515 -14.33 5.18 22.23
CA VAL A 515 -14.34 4.88 23.67
C VAL A 515 -14.03 6.13 24.50
N ALA A 516 -13.00 6.88 24.11
CA ALA A 516 -12.65 8.14 24.77
C ALA A 516 -13.77 9.18 24.73
N SER A 517 -14.62 9.15 23.70
CA SER A 517 -15.79 10.02 23.54
C SER A 517 -17.07 9.47 24.18
N GLY A 518 -17.03 8.30 24.84
CA GLY A 518 -18.19 7.65 25.46
C GLY A 518 -19.11 6.90 24.50
N HIS A 519 -18.73 6.75 23.23
CA HIS A 519 -19.50 6.09 22.17
C HIS A 519 -19.21 4.58 22.11
N PHE A 520 -19.54 3.86 23.19
CA PHE A 520 -19.17 2.45 23.36
C PHE A 520 -19.78 1.52 22.32
N GLU A 521 -21.03 1.74 21.90
CA GLU A 521 -21.70 0.88 20.90
C GLU A 521 -20.99 0.95 19.54
N GLN A 522 -20.61 2.16 19.11
CA GLN A 522 -19.86 2.37 17.87
C GLN A 522 -18.46 1.74 17.95
N ALA A 523 -17.77 1.90 19.09
CA ALA A 523 -16.49 1.25 19.34
C ALA A 523 -16.59 -0.28 19.26
N GLN A 524 -17.59 -0.88 19.89
CA GLN A 524 -17.80 -2.34 19.85
C GLN A 524 -18.13 -2.85 18.44
N SER A 525 -18.92 -2.10 17.67
CA SER A 525 -19.20 -2.44 16.27
C SER A 525 -17.94 -2.42 15.40
N LEU A 526 -17.09 -1.40 15.56
CA LEU A 526 -15.80 -1.32 14.88
C LEU A 526 -14.85 -2.46 15.30
N ALA A 527 -14.80 -2.79 16.60
CA ALA A 527 -13.99 -3.91 17.10
C ALA A 527 -14.43 -5.26 16.50
N ARG A 528 -15.74 -5.51 16.38
CA ARG A 528 -16.27 -6.70 15.70
C ARG A 528 -15.87 -6.75 14.24
N THR A 529 -15.91 -5.61 13.55
CA THR A 529 -15.45 -5.49 12.15
C THR A 529 -13.97 -5.87 12.03
N VAL A 530 -13.11 -5.37 12.91
CA VAL A 530 -11.68 -5.71 12.94
C VAL A 530 -11.47 -7.22 13.15
N LEU A 531 -12.18 -7.83 14.09
CA LEU A 531 -12.10 -9.27 14.38
C LEU A 531 -12.65 -10.15 13.24
N ALA A 532 -13.61 -9.66 12.48
CA ALA A 532 -14.09 -10.35 11.29
C ALA A 532 -13.11 -10.29 10.10
N LEU A 533 -12.35 -9.20 10.01
CA LEU A 533 -11.32 -9.00 8.99
C LEU A 533 -10.11 -9.89 9.26
N ASP A 534 -9.66 -9.93 10.51
CA ASP A 534 -8.59 -10.80 10.99
C ASP A 534 -8.96 -11.41 12.35
N PRO A 535 -9.48 -12.65 12.38
CA PRO A 535 -9.82 -13.34 13.62
C PRO A 535 -8.62 -13.64 14.53
N ASN A 536 -7.40 -13.52 14.01
CA ASN A 536 -6.17 -13.77 14.76
C ASN A 536 -5.55 -12.49 15.33
N VAL A 537 -6.15 -11.32 15.07
CA VAL A 537 -5.65 -10.06 15.61
C VAL A 537 -5.66 -10.11 17.14
N THR A 538 -4.55 -9.70 17.74
CA THR A 538 -4.42 -9.59 19.19
C THR A 538 -3.89 -8.21 19.53
N LEU A 539 -4.30 -7.68 20.68
CA LEU A 539 -3.76 -6.41 21.16
C LEU A 539 -2.24 -6.46 21.30
N SER A 540 -1.71 -7.59 21.75
CA SER A 540 -0.26 -7.79 21.89
C SER A 540 0.48 -7.63 20.55
N HIS A 541 -0.06 -8.15 19.46
CA HIS A 541 0.54 -8.03 18.12
C HIS A 541 0.42 -6.60 17.57
N VAL A 542 -0.74 -5.97 17.78
CA VAL A 542 -1.03 -4.62 17.31
C VAL A 542 -0.15 -3.58 18.01
N LEU A 543 -0.04 -3.65 19.34
CA LEU A 543 0.66 -2.66 20.15
C LEU A 543 2.19 -2.76 20.01
N GLN A 544 2.73 -3.86 19.48
CA GLN A 544 4.17 -4.00 19.18
C GLN A 544 4.66 -3.01 18.12
N GLN A 545 3.75 -2.41 17.34
CA GLN A 545 4.07 -1.42 16.31
C GLN A 545 3.89 0.03 16.80
N GLU A 546 3.43 0.24 18.03
CA GLU A 546 3.20 1.56 18.62
C GLU A 546 4.33 1.90 19.61
N TRP A 547 5.38 2.58 19.13
CA TRP A 547 6.62 2.82 19.88
C TRP A 547 6.59 4.11 20.70
N TYR A 548 5.53 4.33 21.47
CA TYR A 548 5.41 5.53 22.30
C TYR A 548 6.54 5.62 23.34
N ARG A 549 7.17 6.80 23.43
CA ARG A 549 8.20 7.11 24.44
C ARG A 549 7.65 7.08 25.85
N ASP A 550 6.42 7.57 26.02
CA ASP A 550 5.69 7.51 27.29
C ASP A 550 4.82 6.24 27.30
N PRO A 551 5.13 5.24 28.16
CA PRO A 551 4.34 4.02 28.26
C PRO A 551 2.87 4.28 28.63
N ALA A 552 2.57 5.38 29.33
CA ALA A 552 1.20 5.70 29.74
C ALA A 552 0.25 5.91 28.54
N VAL A 553 0.76 6.44 27.42
CA VAL A 553 -0.03 6.61 26.19
C VAL A 553 -0.40 5.25 25.60
N LEU A 554 0.55 4.31 25.60
CA LEU A 554 0.33 2.96 25.09
C LEU A 554 -0.64 2.18 25.98
N ASP A 555 -0.51 2.31 27.30
CA ASP A 555 -1.41 1.69 28.28
C ASP A 555 -2.84 2.22 28.13
N GLN A 556 -3.00 3.54 27.97
CA GLN A 556 -4.32 4.14 27.73
C GLN A 556 -4.94 3.66 26.40
N LEU A 557 -4.15 3.57 25.33
CA LEU A 557 -4.61 3.00 24.07
C LEU A 557 -5.07 1.55 24.26
N LYS A 558 -4.28 0.74 24.96
CA LYS A 558 -4.62 -0.66 25.29
C LYS A 558 -5.94 -0.76 26.06
N GLU A 559 -6.12 0.04 27.10
CA GLU A 559 -7.34 0.05 27.92
C GLU A 559 -8.59 0.37 27.10
N ARG A 560 -8.49 1.38 26.23
CA ARG A 560 -9.62 1.78 25.36
C ARG A 560 -9.98 0.68 24.37
N LEU A 561 -8.99 0.02 23.79
CA LEU A 561 -9.23 -1.09 22.86
C LEU A 561 -9.82 -2.32 23.57
N LEU A 562 -9.39 -2.62 24.81
CA LEU A 562 -9.99 -3.67 25.64
C LEU A 562 -11.45 -3.37 25.98
N ALA A 563 -11.76 -2.13 26.35
CA ALA A 563 -13.13 -1.70 26.65
C ALA A 563 -14.09 -1.85 25.46
N ALA A 564 -13.56 -1.79 24.23
CA ALA A 564 -14.32 -2.06 23.01
C ALA A 564 -14.47 -3.55 22.66
N GLY A 565 -13.81 -4.46 23.38
CA GLY A 565 -13.93 -5.90 23.20
C GLY A 565 -12.85 -6.56 22.34
N LEU A 566 -11.72 -5.89 22.07
CA LEU A 566 -10.58 -6.55 21.40
C LEU A 566 -9.85 -7.50 22.37
N PRO A 567 -9.47 -8.71 21.92
CA PRO A 567 -8.86 -9.72 22.78
C PRO A 567 -7.39 -9.44 23.10
N GLU A 568 -7.00 -9.67 24.37
CA GLU A 568 -5.61 -9.46 24.84
C GLU A 568 -4.62 -10.54 24.36
N ARG A 569 -5.05 -11.81 24.31
CA ARG A 569 -4.26 -12.98 23.86
C ARG A 569 -5.08 -13.86 22.92
N LYS A 570 -4.40 -14.68 22.10
CA LYS A 570 -5.02 -15.72 21.25
C LYS A 570 -6.08 -16.47 22.04
N ALA A 571 -7.33 -16.51 21.55
CA ALA A 571 -8.25 -17.56 21.95
C ALA A 571 -7.63 -18.89 21.49
N ILE A 572 -7.02 -19.62 22.43
CA ILE A 572 -6.47 -20.95 22.16
C ILE A 572 -7.64 -21.81 21.68
N ARG A 573 -7.67 -22.13 20.38
CA ARG A 573 -8.45 -23.28 19.90
C ARG A 573 -7.97 -24.48 20.70
N ARG A 574 -8.85 -25.04 21.52
CA ARG A 574 -8.63 -26.35 22.14
C ARG A 574 -8.20 -27.30 21.03
N LEU A 575 -7.00 -27.86 21.16
CA LEU A 575 -6.57 -29.00 20.35
C LEU A 575 -7.64 -30.10 20.53
N PRO A 576 -8.10 -30.77 19.46
CA PRO A 576 -8.92 -31.95 19.63
C PRO A 576 -8.11 -32.98 20.42
N GLU A 577 -8.73 -33.53 21.46
CA GLU A 577 -8.18 -34.65 22.23
C GLU A 577 -7.77 -35.75 21.26
N LYS A 578 -6.53 -36.24 21.43
CA LYS A 578 -6.06 -37.44 20.74
C LYS A 578 -7.01 -38.58 21.07
N SER A 579 -7.63 -39.16 20.05
CA SER A 579 -8.09 -40.55 20.06
C SER A 579 -7.39 -41.28 18.92
#